data_AF-A0AAV2S1N7-F1
#
_entry.id   AF-A0AAV2S1N7-F1
#
_cell.length_a   1.000
_cell.length_b   1.000
_cell.length_c   1.000
_cell.angle_alpha   90.00
_cell.angle_beta   90.00
_cell.angle_gamma   90.00
#
_symmetry.space_group_name_H-M   'P 1'
#
loop_
_entity.id
_entity.type
_entity.pdbx_description
1 polymer ?
#
loop_
_entity_poly.entity_id
_entity_poly.type
_entity_poly.pdbx_seq_one_letter_code
_entity_poly.pdbx_strand_id
1 'polypeptide(L)'
;MADRLHGNTALHWAVIAKNHMAVSVLINNGANVDIANAQGESAFSLVMKRKTQWLDKKLLDKLQDAQSSKRNIFFRISKDKHLRYWSMMGTPFLVFWAIGEVLSLDMYYALKLGIYMFLYILVWGMSRVLFDDRLMTVMPMAVYLATKFWCYVTWMVYLYEFTGLTTTGLFILSSLLLWYNFLRAWRGDPGVITNDQPKKYQTIIELAERDGFDPQWFCSTCLVRRPIRSKHCSVCNRCIAKFDHHCPWVGNCIGAHNLKYFIGYLVMLCAMCVFVLHGCIIFWDKHCGVTYGKLGVWS
;
A
#
# COMPACT_ATOMS: atom_id res chain seq x y z
N MET A 1 -3.78 37.99 -1.23
CA MET A 1 -4.56 38.97 -0.43
C MET A 1 -4.09 38.85 1.01
N ALA A 2 -3.65 39.96 1.59
CA ALA A 2 -3.24 40.04 3.00
C ALA A 2 -4.25 40.92 3.73
N ASP A 3 -4.43 40.70 5.03
CA ASP A 3 -5.25 41.61 5.83
C ASP A 3 -4.59 42.99 5.95
N ARG A 4 -5.39 44.01 6.24
CA ARG A 4 -4.94 45.41 6.30
C ARG A 4 -4.25 45.79 7.62
N LEU A 5 -4.40 45.02 8.69
CA LEU A 5 -3.99 45.37 10.05
C LEU A 5 -2.60 44.81 10.40
N HIS A 6 -2.37 43.56 10.06
CA HIS A 6 -1.17 42.78 10.36
C HIS A 6 -0.44 42.34 9.09
N GLY A 7 -1.02 42.53 7.90
CA GLY A 7 -0.42 42.05 6.66
C GLY A 7 -0.37 40.52 6.58
N ASN A 8 -1.13 39.80 7.43
CA ASN A 8 -1.14 38.35 7.42
C ASN A 8 -1.95 37.86 6.22
N THR A 9 -1.35 36.98 5.43
CA THR A 9 -2.07 36.21 4.39
C THR A 9 -2.99 35.17 5.04
N ALA A 10 -3.92 34.60 4.25
CA ALA A 10 -4.75 33.48 4.71
C ALA A 10 -3.91 32.31 5.26
N LEU A 11 -2.69 32.11 4.73
CA LEU A 11 -1.77 31.08 5.22
C LEU A 11 -1.21 31.40 6.61
N HIS A 12 -0.86 32.66 6.87
CA HIS A 12 -0.44 33.09 8.20
C HIS A 12 -1.55 32.87 9.24
N TRP A 13 -2.79 33.22 8.92
CA TRP A 13 -3.94 32.96 9.81
C TRP A 13 -4.18 31.47 10.05
N ALA A 14 -4.08 30.64 9.00
CA ALA A 14 -4.23 29.19 9.13
C ALA A 14 -3.14 28.58 10.04
N VAL A 15 -1.91 29.08 9.96
CA VAL A 15 -0.80 28.71 10.86
C VAL A 15 -1.07 29.19 12.28
N ILE A 16 -1.47 30.45 12.46
CA ILE A 16 -1.75 31.03 13.79
C ILE A 16 -2.85 30.26 14.50
N ALA A 17 -3.89 29.84 13.76
CA ALA A 17 -5.02 29.06 14.25
C ALA A 17 -4.71 27.56 14.43
N LYS A 18 -3.48 27.10 14.15
CA LYS A 18 -3.06 25.69 14.21
C LYS A 18 -3.96 24.75 13.37
N ASN A 19 -4.56 25.27 12.30
CA ASN A 19 -5.48 24.51 11.45
C ASN A 19 -4.74 23.84 10.29
N HIS A 20 -4.30 22.60 10.52
CA HIS A 20 -3.54 21.81 9.54
C HIS A 20 -4.28 21.55 8.22
N MET A 21 -5.61 21.45 8.26
CA MET A 21 -6.44 21.26 7.07
C MET A 21 -6.41 22.51 6.21
N ALA A 22 -6.66 23.67 6.82
CA ALA A 22 -6.61 24.96 6.14
C ALA A 22 -5.22 25.23 5.52
N VAL A 23 -4.15 24.99 6.28
CA VAL A 23 -2.77 25.12 5.75
C VAL A 23 -2.55 24.20 4.55
N SER A 24 -2.99 22.94 4.63
CA SER A 24 -2.84 21.99 3.52
C SER A 24 -3.62 22.41 2.28
N VAL A 25 -4.85 22.89 2.44
CA VAL A 25 -5.70 23.33 1.33
C VAL A 25 -5.09 24.56 0.67
N LEU A 26 -4.63 25.54 1.45
CA LEU A 26 -4.03 26.76 0.93
C LEU A 26 -2.75 26.47 0.13
N ILE A 27 -1.84 25.66 0.66
CA ILE A 27 -0.60 25.27 -0.04
C ILE A 27 -0.93 24.50 -1.33
N ASN A 28 -1.86 23.55 -1.27
CA ASN A 28 -2.27 22.77 -2.44
C ASN A 28 -2.92 23.63 -3.54
N ASN A 29 -3.49 24.78 -3.17
CA ASN A 29 -4.07 25.76 -4.10
C ASN A 29 -3.07 26.88 -4.48
N GLY A 30 -1.76 26.68 -4.24
CA GLY A 30 -0.73 27.59 -4.70
C GLY A 30 -0.49 28.82 -3.82
N ALA A 31 -0.93 28.81 -2.55
CA ALA A 31 -0.61 29.89 -1.63
C ALA A 31 0.92 30.04 -1.46
N ASN A 32 1.44 31.24 -1.67
CA ASN A 32 2.86 31.51 -1.56
C ASN A 32 3.29 31.53 -0.08
N VAL A 33 4.17 30.59 0.28
CA VAL A 33 4.73 30.38 1.62
C VAL A 33 5.80 31.41 2.02
N ASP A 34 6.37 32.11 1.04
CA ASP A 34 7.49 33.04 1.23
C ASP A 34 7.05 34.49 1.50
N ILE A 35 5.74 34.78 1.41
CA ILE A 35 5.23 36.14 1.67
C ILE A 35 5.45 36.46 3.14
N ALA A 36 6.08 37.61 3.40
CA ALA A 36 6.21 38.16 4.75
C ALA A 36 4.96 38.98 5.11
N ASN A 37 4.57 38.93 6.38
CA ASN A 37 3.56 39.82 6.96
C ASN A 37 4.15 41.22 7.24
N ALA A 38 3.36 42.12 7.85
CA ALA A 38 3.81 43.47 8.17
C ALA A 38 4.99 43.50 9.18
N GLN A 39 5.22 42.42 9.92
CA GLN A 39 6.34 42.25 10.85
C GLN A 39 7.57 41.62 10.18
N GLY A 40 7.55 41.37 8.86
CA GLY A 40 8.64 40.72 8.14
C GLY A 40 8.71 39.21 8.34
N GLU A 41 7.72 38.60 8.99
CA GLU A 41 7.69 37.17 9.27
C GLU A 41 6.93 36.43 8.16
N SER A 42 7.52 35.36 7.64
CA SER A 42 6.82 34.42 6.76
C SER A 42 6.04 33.39 7.58
N ALA A 43 5.13 32.68 6.92
CA ALA A 43 4.38 31.59 7.53
C ALA A 43 5.32 30.52 8.13
N PHE A 44 6.49 30.29 7.51
CA PHE A 44 7.52 29.39 8.02
C PHE A 44 8.21 29.92 9.28
N SER A 45 8.65 31.18 9.29
CA SER A 45 9.30 31.76 10.47
C SER A 45 8.36 31.87 11.66
N LEU A 46 7.06 32.07 11.41
CA LEU A 46 6.02 32.09 12.45
C LEU A 46 5.86 30.74 13.16
N VAL A 47 5.95 29.62 12.44
CA VAL A 47 5.96 28.28 13.07
C VAL A 47 7.25 28.06 13.85
N MET A 48 8.40 28.42 13.26
CA MET A 48 9.71 28.19 13.88
C MET A 48 9.90 28.97 15.19
N LYS A 49 9.38 30.20 15.24
CA LYS A 49 9.44 31.07 16.43
C LYS A 49 8.58 30.53 17.59
N ARG A 50 7.51 29.79 17.30
CA ARG A 50 6.51 29.36 18.29
C ARG A 50 6.86 28.08 19.06
N LYS A 51 7.98 27.41 18.76
CA LYS A 51 8.62 26.29 19.51
C LYS A 51 7.74 25.55 20.54
N THR A 52 6.57 25.00 20.19
CA THR A 52 5.78 24.22 21.17
C THR A 52 4.92 23.13 20.54
N GLN A 53 5.34 21.88 20.79
CA GLN A 53 4.64 20.60 20.57
C GLN A 53 4.73 19.96 19.17
N TRP A 54 4.60 18.63 19.16
CA TRP A 54 4.66 17.73 18.00
C TRP A 54 3.79 18.16 16.81
N LEU A 55 2.68 18.85 17.08
CA LEU A 55 1.76 19.37 16.07
C LEU A 55 2.43 20.38 15.12
N ASP A 56 3.42 21.13 15.60
CA ASP A 56 4.17 22.12 14.81
C ASP A 56 5.14 21.45 13.84
N LYS A 57 5.69 20.26 14.17
CA LYS A 57 6.66 19.55 13.32
C LYS A 57 6.07 19.16 11.96
N LYS A 58 4.87 18.59 11.96
CA LYS A 58 4.17 18.19 10.72
C LYS A 58 3.79 19.39 9.85
N LEU A 59 3.52 20.53 10.48
CA LEU A 59 3.24 21.78 9.78
C LEU A 59 4.52 22.36 9.16
N LEU A 60 5.61 22.32 9.92
CA LEU A 60 6.94 22.76 9.51
C LEU A 60 7.45 21.94 8.31
N ASP A 61 7.33 20.61 8.39
CA ASP A 61 7.67 19.70 7.30
C ASP A 61 6.89 20.04 6.01
N LYS A 62 5.59 20.36 6.12
CA LYS A 62 4.77 20.76 4.97
C LYS A 62 5.19 22.10 4.36
N LEU A 63 5.51 23.08 5.20
CA LEU A 63 5.96 24.40 4.73
C LEU A 63 7.34 24.30 4.06
N GLN A 64 8.23 23.49 4.64
CA GLN A 64 9.55 23.21 4.08
C GLN A 64 9.46 22.47 2.75
N ASP A 65 8.60 21.43 2.65
CA ASP A 65 8.31 20.70 1.41
C ASP A 65 7.74 21.63 0.32
N ALA A 66 6.91 22.62 0.69
CA ALA A 66 6.38 23.59 -0.25
C ALA A 66 7.46 24.55 -0.79
N GLN A 67 8.38 25.01 0.07
CA GLN A 67 9.51 25.85 -0.34
C GLN A 67 10.51 25.09 -1.22
N SER A 68 10.86 23.85 -0.86
CA SER A 68 11.79 23.02 -1.64
C SER A 68 11.22 22.59 -2.99
N SER A 69 9.91 22.33 -3.07
CA SER A 69 9.21 22.04 -4.34
C SER A 69 9.29 23.18 -5.35
N LYS A 70 9.28 24.43 -4.86
CA LYS A 70 9.43 25.63 -5.69
C LYS A 70 10.87 25.83 -6.20
N ARG A 71 11.87 25.43 -5.40
CA ARG A 71 13.30 25.61 -5.70
C ARG A 71 13.89 24.49 -6.56
N ASN A 72 13.49 23.23 -6.32
CA ASN A 72 14.12 22.05 -6.92
C ASN A 72 13.14 21.22 -7.75
N ILE A 73 13.33 21.22 -9.08
CA ILE A 73 12.54 20.39 -10.01
C ILE A 73 12.63 18.90 -9.66
N PHE A 74 13.82 18.40 -9.30
CA PHE A 74 14.00 16.99 -8.92
C PHE A 74 13.17 16.62 -7.67
N PHE A 75 13.11 17.52 -6.69
CA PHE A 75 12.28 17.33 -5.50
C PHE A 75 10.79 17.34 -5.84
N ARG A 76 10.37 18.19 -6.78
CA ARG A 76 8.99 18.21 -7.27
C ARG A 76 8.61 16.90 -7.96
N ILE A 77 9.50 16.37 -8.81
CA ILE A 77 9.29 15.09 -9.51
C ILE A 77 9.26 13.94 -8.51
N SER A 78 10.20 13.86 -7.57
CA SER A 78 10.24 12.76 -6.58
C SER A 78 9.02 12.74 -5.64
N LYS A 79 8.37 13.89 -5.45
CA LYS A 79 7.12 14.01 -4.67
C LYS A 79 5.85 13.80 -5.49
N ASP A 80 5.95 13.57 -6.80
CA ASP A 80 4.78 13.30 -7.66
C ASP A 80 4.08 12.00 -7.24
N LYS A 81 2.77 12.08 -6.97
CA LYS A 81 2.01 10.93 -6.44
C LYS A 81 1.95 9.76 -7.42
N HIS A 82 1.84 10.05 -8.71
CA HIS A 82 1.70 9.03 -9.74
C HIS A 82 3.04 8.31 -9.92
N LEU A 83 4.14 9.06 -10.01
CA LEU A 83 5.48 8.49 -10.06
C LEU A 83 5.74 7.57 -8.87
N ARG A 84 5.50 8.05 -7.65
CA ARG A 84 5.73 7.27 -6.42
C ARG A 84 4.90 5.99 -6.39
N TYR A 85 3.64 6.07 -6.78
CA TYR A 85 2.76 4.89 -6.87
C TYR A 85 3.31 3.86 -7.86
N TRP A 86 3.64 4.26 -9.10
CA TRP A 86 4.15 3.34 -10.11
C TRP A 86 5.55 2.82 -9.80
N SER A 87 6.41 3.63 -9.18
CA SER A 87 7.70 3.16 -8.67
C SER A 87 7.52 2.06 -7.63
N MET A 88 6.59 2.23 -6.67
CA MET A 88 6.30 1.20 -5.66
C MET A 88 5.69 -0.07 -6.29
N MET A 89 4.80 0.08 -7.26
CA MET A 89 4.19 -1.05 -7.97
C MET A 89 5.19 -1.82 -8.85
N GLY A 90 6.09 -1.11 -9.54
CA GLY A 90 7.04 -1.70 -10.49
C GLY A 90 8.31 -2.26 -9.85
N THR A 91 8.76 -1.72 -8.72
CA THR A 91 10.03 -2.14 -8.10
C THR A 91 10.10 -3.65 -7.83
N PRO A 92 9.08 -4.33 -7.26
CA PRO A 92 9.15 -5.77 -7.02
C PRO A 92 9.36 -6.60 -8.29
N PHE A 93 8.82 -6.18 -9.44
CA PHE A 93 9.00 -6.89 -10.72
C PHE A 93 10.46 -6.87 -11.15
N LEU A 94 11.10 -5.69 -11.09
CA LEU A 94 12.50 -5.51 -11.45
C LEU A 94 13.45 -6.18 -10.46
N VAL A 95 13.14 -6.11 -9.16
CA VAL A 95 13.95 -6.74 -8.11
C VAL A 95 13.93 -8.26 -8.25
N PHE A 96 12.77 -8.88 -8.47
CA PHE A 96 12.71 -10.34 -8.68
C PHE A 96 13.46 -10.79 -9.93
N TRP A 97 13.35 -10.03 -11.03
CA TRP A 97 14.15 -10.28 -12.23
C TRP A 97 15.65 -10.19 -11.94
N ALA A 98 16.11 -9.07 -11.36
CA ALA A 98 17.51 -8.85 -11.05
C ALA A 98 18.08 -9.93 -10.11
N ILE A 99 17.28 -10.38 -9.13
CA ILE A 99 17.68 -11.49 -8.25
C ILE A 99 17.92 -12.76 -9.07
N GLY A 100 16.99 -13.10 -9.97
CA GLY A 100 17.10 -14.27 -10.85
C GLY A 100 18.32 -14.21 -11.77
N GLU A 101 18.57 -13.07 -12.43
CA GLU A 101 19.74 -12.88 -13.28
C GLU A 101 21.05 -12.99 -12.50
N VAL A 102 21.16 -12.39 -11.32
CA VAL A 102 22.38 -12.51 -10.50
C VAL A 102 22.62 -13.96 -10.05
N LEU A 103 21.54 -14.72 -9.79
CA LEU A 103 21.66 -16.15 -9.48
C LEU A 103 22.17 -16.95 -10.68
N SER A 104 21.74 -16.61 -11.90
CA SER A 104 22.08 -17.34 -13.13
C SER A 104 23.52 -17.10 -13.63
N LEU A 105 24.16 -15.99 -13.24
CA LEU A 105 25.54 -15.68 -13.62
C LEU A 105 26.53 -16.76 -13.15
N ASP A 106 27.44 -17.19 -14.03
CA ASP A 106 28.53 -18.10 -13.69
C ASP A 106 29.70 -17.31 -13.06
N MET A 107 29.57 -17.00 -11.77
CA MET A 107 30.48 -16.14 -11.02
C MET A 107 30.65 -16.63 -9.58
N TYR A 108 31.79 -16.30 -8.96
CA TYR A 108 32.06 -16.61 -7.56
C TYR A 108 30.98 -16.03 -6.62
N TYR A 109 30.58 -16.82 -5.61
CA TYR A 109 29.54 -16.43 -4.65
C TYR A 109 29.85 -15.11 -3.92
N ALA A 110 31.11 -14.82 -3.63
CA ALA A 110 31.52 -13.55 -3.02
C ALA A 110 31.19 -12.33 -3.90
N LEU A 111 31.34 -12.47 -5.22
CA LEU A 111 31.02 -11.40 -6.16
C LEU A 111 29.51 -11.25 -6.33
N LYS A 112 28.75 -12.36 -6.36
CA LYS A 112 27.28 -12.32 -6.30
C LYS A 112 26.78 -11.60 -5.04
N LEU A 113 27.36 -11.90 -3.88
CA LEU A 113 27.06 -11.21 -2.62
C LEU A 113 27.33 -9.71 -2.72
N GLY A 114 28.45 -9.31 -3.32
CA GLY A 114 28.77 -7.91 -3.61
C GLY A 114 27.70 -7.21 -4.47
N ILE A 115 27.23 -7.88 -5.53
CA ILE A 115 26.16 -7.37 -6.40
C ILE A 115 24.85 -7.24 -5.62
N TYR A 116 24.48 -8.22 -4.79
CA TYR A 116 23.27 -8.13 -3.95
C TYR A 116 23.34 -7.00 -2.93
N MET A 117 24.49 -6.78 -2.31
CA MET A 117 24.69 -5.65 -1.39
C MET A 117 24.53 -4.32 -2.12
N PHE A 118 25.09 -4.20 -3.33
CA PHE A 118 24.92 -3.01 -4.16
C PHE A 118 23.45 -2.79 -4.55
N LEU A 119 22.75 -3.82 -5.03
CA LEU A 119 21.32 -3.76 -5.36
C LEU A 119 20.48 -3.39 -4.14
N TYR A 120 20.79 -3.93 -2.96
CA TYR A 120 20.12 -3.57 -1.71
C TYR A 120 20.30 -2.09 -1.38
N ILE A 121 21.53 -1.57 -1.43
CA ILE A 121 21.82 -0.15 -1.17
C ILE A 121 21.09 0.74 -2.17
N LEU A 122 21.08 0.36 -3.46
CA LEU A 122 20.39 1.07 -4.52
C LEU A 122 18.87 1.13 -4.25
N VAL A 123 18.23 -0.01 -4.02
CA VAL A 123 16.79 -0.10 -3.74
C VAL A 123 16.44 0.62 -2.45
N TRP A 124 17.26 0.49 -1.41
CA TRP A 124 17.09 1.23 -0.15
C TRP A 124 17.16 2.74 -0.38
N GLY A 125 18.17 3.22 -1.11
CA GLY A 125 18.31 4.64 -1.46
C GLY A 125 17.11 5.16 -2.27
N MET A 126 16.68 4.41 -3.30
CA MET A 126 15.49 4.74 -4.09
C MET A 126 14.23 4.76 -3.23
N SER A 127 14.09 3.82 -2.29
CA SER A 127 12.93 3.73 -1.40
C SER A 127 12.79 4.98 -0.53
N ARG A 128 13.91 5.55 -0.06
CA ARG A 128 13.92 6.79 0.74
C ARG A 128 13.48 8.02 -0.04
N VAL A 129 13.66 8.01 -1.36
CA VAL A 129 13.33 9.15 -2.23
C VAL A 129 11.92 9.02 -2.81
N LEU A 130 11.55 7.82 -3.27
CA LEU A 130 10.34 7.60 -4.06
C LEU A 130 9.21 6.92 -3.28
N PHE A 131 9.48 6.14 -2.25
CA PHE A 131 8.38 5.42 -1.57
C PHE A 131 7.62 6.36 -0.63
N ASP A 132 6.31 6.13 -0.53
CA ASP A 132 5.44 6.83 0.40
C ASP A 132 4.99 5.90 1.51
N ASP A 133 5.28 6.26 2.76
CA ASP A 133 4.79 5.56 3.94
C ASP A 133 3.26 5.42 3.94
N ARG A 134 2.54 6.39 3.33
CA ARG A 134 1.08 6.35 3.19
C ARG A 134 0.58 5.32 2.18
N LEU A 135 1.44 4.92 1.24
CA LEU A 135 1.15 3.92 0.22
C LEU A 135 1.75 2.55 0.58
N MET A 136 2.22 2.35 1.82
CA MET A 136 2.77 1.05 2.24
C MET A 136 1.77 -0.10 2.14
N THR A 137 0.47 0.19 2.13
CA THR A 137 -0.58 -0.81 1.84
C THR A 137 -0.56 -1.32 0.41
N VAL A 138 0.07 -0.60 -0.52
CA VAL A 138 0.22 -0.96 -1.93
C VAL A 138 1.37 -1.95 -2.14
N MET A 139 2.42 -1.90 -1.30
CA MET A 139 3.60 -2.76 -1.47
C MET A 139 3.31 -4.27 -1.42
N PRO A 140 2.53 -4.79 -0.44
CA PRO A 140 2.16 -6.20 -0.43
C PRO A 140 1.45 -6.63 -1.71
N MET A 141 0.53 -5.80 -2.20
CA MET A 141 -0.14 -6.04 -3.48
C MET A 141 0.86 -6.08 -4.65
N ALA A 142 1.78 -5.12 -4.73
CA ALA A 142 2.81 -5.08 -5.77
C ALA A 142 3.69 -6.33 -5.78
N VAL A 143 4.17 -6.75 -4.59
CA VAL A 143 4.94 -7.98 -4.40
C VAL A 143 4.16 -9.21 -4.86
N TYR A 144 2.90 -9.32 -4.45
CA TYR A 144 2.02 -10.41 -4.87
C TYR A 144 1.86 -10.48 -6.39
N LEU A 145 1.56 -9.36 -7.06
CA LEU A 145 1.40 -9.30 -8.51
C LEU A 145 2.70 -9.66 -9.24
N ALA A 146 3.85 -9.16 -8.75
CA ALA A 146 5.16 -9.49 -9.29
C ALA A 146 5.46 -10.98 -9.15
N THR A 147 5.17 -11.61 -8.00
CA THR A 147 5.34 -13.05 -7.81
C THR A 147 4.49 -13.83 -8.81
N LYS A 148 3.21 -13.45 -9.03
CA LYS A 148 2.35 -14.14 -9.99
C LYS A 148 2.85 -14.01 -11.42
N PHE A 149 3.25 -12.80 -11.82
CA PHE A 149 3.84 -12.55 -13.13
C PHE A 149 5.04 -13.47 -13.38
N TRP A 150 6.01 -13.49 -12.46
CA TRP A 150 7.20 -14.32 -12.63
C TRP A 150 6.90 -15.82 -12.55
N CYS A 151 5.97 -16.28 -11.71
CA CYS A 151 5.53 -17.68 -11.75
C CYS A 151 4.97 -18.07 -13.13
N TYR A 152 4.20 -17.20 -13.79
CA TYR A 152 3.67 -17.48 -15.13
C TYR A 152 4.77 -17.47 -16.19
N VAL A 153 5.68 -16.50 -16.15
CA VAL A 153 6.86 -16.47 -17.04
C VAL A 153 7.68 -17.74 -16.85
N THR A 154 8.01 -18.10 -15.60
CA THR A 154 8.77 -19.32 -15.31
C THR A 154 8.07 -20.57 -15.81
N TRP A 155 6.75 -20.67 -15.61
CA TRP A 155 5.98 -21.81 -16.11
C TRP A 155 6.05 -21.93 -17.63
N MET A 156 5.78 -20.83 -18.34
CA MET A 156 5.68 -20.82 -19.80
C MET A 156 7.03 -20.87 -20.51
N VAL A 157 8.11 -20.43 -19.88
CA VAL A 157 9.46 -20.44 -20.50
C VAL A 157 10.23 -21.70 -20.14
N TYR A 158 10.14 -22.16 -18.87
CA TYR A 158 11.02 -23.22 -18.37
C TYR A 158 10.31 -24.52 -18.00
N LEU A 159 9.05 -24.49 -17.50
CA LEU A 159 8.43 -25.68 -16.91
C LEU A 159 7.47 -26.43 -17.85
N TYR A 160 6.87 -25.74 -18.83
CA TYR A 160 5.81 -26.33 -19.66
C TYR A 160 6.32 -27.52 -20.49
N GLU A 161 7.53 -27.44 -21.04
CA GLU A 161 8.13 -28.51 -21.87
C GLU A 161 8.33 -29.79 -21.07
N PHE A 162 8.64 -29.67 -19.78
CA PHE A 162 8.96 -30.82 -18.92
C PHE A 162 7.73 -31.43 -18.25
N THR A 163 6.73 -30.61 -17.90
CA THR A 163 5.52 -31.04 -17.19
C THR A 163 4.39 -31.53 -18.11
N GLY A 164 4.43 -31.13 -19.37
CA GLY A 164 3.45 -31.52 -20.39
C GLY A 164 2.17 -30.69 -20.38
N LEU A 165 1.35 -30.92 -21.42
CA LEU A 165 0.17 -30.09 -21.70
C LEU A 165 -0.94 -30.26 -20.65
N THR A 166 -1.18 -31.47 -20.15
CA THR A 166 -2.25 -31.75 -19.18
C THR A 166 -2.01 -31.00 -17.87
N THR A 167 -0.81 -31.10 -17.30
CA THR A 167 -0.41 -30.41 -16.07
C THR A 167 -0.46 -28.89 -16.25
N THR A 168 -0.01 -28.40 -17.41
CA THR A 168 -0.10 -26.98 -17.77
C THR A 168 -1.55 -26.51 -17.87
N GLY A 169 -2.44 -27.31 -18.46
CA GLY A 169 -3.88 -27.02 -18.52
C GLY A 169 -4.52 -26.92 -17.14
N LEU A 170 -4.18 -27.83 -16.22
CA LEU A 170 -4.63 -27.78 -14.82
C LEU A 170 -4.08 -26.57 -14.07
N PHE A 171 -2.80 -26.23 -14.28
CA PHE A 171 -2.20 -25.02 -13.71
C PHE A 171 -2.90 -23.75 -14.20
N ILE A 172 -3.19 -23.64 -15.50
CA ILE A 172 -3.93 -22.51 -16.07
C ILE A 172 -5.35 -22.44 -15.50
N LEU A 173 -6.07 -23.57 -15.42
CA LEU A 173 -7.40 -23.61 -14.83
C LEU A 173 -7.38 -23.16 -13.36
N SER A 174 -6.44 -23.68 -12.56
CA SER A 174 -6.27 -23.27 -11.17
C SER A 174 -5.95 -21.78 -11.05
N SER A 175 -5.18 -21.24 -11.99
CA SER A 175 -4.82 -19.82 -12.06
C SER A 175 -6.02 -18.94 -12.42
N LEU A 176 -6.87 -19.37 -13.35
CA LEU A 176 -8.11 -18.65 -13.68
C LEU A 176 -9.05 -18.60 -12.47
N LEU A 177 -9.21 -19.71 -11.75
CA LEU A 177 -9.99 -19.76 -10.51
C LEU A 177 -9.38 -18.88 -9.41
N LEU A 178 -8.05 -18.87 -9.28
CA LEU A 178 -7.32 -17.99 -8.37
C LEU A 178 -7.64 -16.52 -8.67
N TRP A 179 -7.51 -16.10 -9.94
CA TRP A 179 -7.79 -14.71 -10.34
C TRP A 179 -9.25 -14.34 -10.18
N TYR A 180 -10.18 -15.24 -10.49
CA TYR A 180 -11.59 -15.02 -10.24
C TYR A 180 -11.86 -14.70 -8.76
N ASN A 181 -11.38 -15.56 -7.86
CA ASN A 181 -11.57 -15.38 -6.42
C ASN A 181 -10.85 -14.12 -5.90
N PHE A 182 -9.63 -13.88 -6.35
CA PHE A 182 -8.87 -12.69 -6.00
C PHE A 182 -9.57 -11.40 -6.43
N LEU A 183 -10.04 -11.31 -7.68
CA LEU A 183 -10.75 -10.13 -8.18
C LEU A 183 -12.06 -9.88 -7.43
N ARG A 184 -12.78 -10.95 -7.07
CA ARG A 184 -13.99 -10.86 -6.24
C ARG A 184 -13.69 -10.40 -4.82
N ALA A 185 -12.54 -10.76 -4.25
CA ALA A 185 -12.11 -10.28 -2.94
C ALA A 185 -11.61 -8.82 -3.00
N TRP A 186 -10.86 -8.46 -4.05
CA TRP A 186 -10.27 -7.14 -4.25
C TRP A 186 -11.32 -6.07 -4.57
N ARG A 187 -12.17 -6.31 -5.57
CA ARG A 187 -13.14 -5.32 -6.05
C ARG A 187 -14.55 -5.53 -5.49
N GLY A 188 -14.82 -6.66 -4.84
CA GLY A 188 -16.12 -6.95 -4.27
C GLY A 188 -16.41 -6.11 -3.03
N ASP A 189 -17.70 -5.91 -2.76
CA ASP A 189 -18.16 -5.34 -1.50
C ASP A 189 -17.80 -6.30 -0.34
N PRO A 190 -17.07 -5.84 0.69
CA PRO A 190 -16.81 -6.63 1.89
C PRO A 190 -18.01 -6.74 2.83
N GLY A 191 -19.11 -6.04 2.55
CA GLY A 191 -20.25 -5.87 3.44
C GLY A 191 -20.19 -4.53 4.16
N VAL A 192 -20.01 -3.45 3.39
CA VAL A 192 -19.98 -2.09 3.94
C VAL A 192 -21.35 -1.76 4.53
N ILE A 193 -21.36 -1.32 5.79
CA ILE A 193 -22.57 -0.85 6.47
C ILE A 193 -22.79 0.61 6.05
N THR A 194 -23.78 0.82 5.20
CA THR A 194 -24.27 2.14 4.85
C THR A 194 -25.40 2.54 5.79
N ASN A 195 -25.57 3.85 5.98
CA ASN A 195 -26.67 4.38 6.78
C ASN A 195 -27.26 5.55 6.03
N ASP A 196 -28.58 5.50 5.81
CA ASP A 196 -29.34 6.61 5.27
C ASP A 196 -29.32 7.78 6.27
N GLN A 197 -29.32 9.02 5.77
CA GLN A 197 -29.34 10.21 6.63
C GLN A 197 -30.38 10.16 7.76
N PRO A 198 -31.66 9.78 7.53
CA PRO A 198 -32.65 9.68 8.61
C PRO A 198 -32.25 8.71 9.73
N LYS A 199 -31.63 7.57 9.40
CA LYS A 199 -31.16 6.59 10.40
C LYS A 199 -29.98 7.12 11.22
N LYS A 200 -29.13 7.97 10.63
CA LYS A 200 -28.04 8.64 11.38
C LYS A 200 -28.61 9.58 12.44
N TYR A 201 -29.56 10.44 12.07
CA TYR A 201 -30.21 11.35 13.02
C TYR A 201 -30.91 10.59 14.14
N GLN A 202 -31.66 9.55 13.80
CA GLN A 202 -32.32 8.71 14.79
C GLN A 202 -31.33 8.05 15.75
N THR A 203 -30.20 7.53 15.24
CA THR A 203 -29.16 6.95 16.09
C THR A 203 -28.53 7.99 17.03
N ILE A 204 -28.34 9.23 16.56
CA ILE A 204 -27.80 10.33 17.38
C ILE A 204 -28.78 10.73 18.49
N ILE A 205 -30.08 10.83 18.17
CA ILE A 205 -31.13 11.14 19.15
C ILE A 205 -31.20 10.02 20.21
N GLU A 206 -31.24 8.76 19.80
CA GLU A 206 -31.24 7.62 20.74
C GLU A 206 -30.02 7.61 21.67
N LEU A 207 -28.84 8.03 21.18
CA LEU A 207 -27.61 8.16 21.97
C LEU A 207 -27.60 9.38 22.89
N ALA A 208 -28.34 10.44 22.55
CA ALA A 208 -28.47 11.61 23.40
C ALA A 208 -29.51 11.38 24.52
N GLU A 209 -30.57 10.61 24.21
CA GLU A 209 -31.63 10.27 25.17
C GLU A 209 -31.22 9.15 26.13
N ARG A 210 -30.42 8.19 25.67
CA ARG A 210 -29.79 7.19 26.53
C ARG A 210 -28.42 7.68 26.93
N ASP A 211 -28.24 8.04 28.20
CA ASP A 211 -27.00 8.49 28.84
C ASP A 211 -25.89 7.40 28.78
N GLY A 212 -25.42 7.06 27.58
CA GLY A 212 -24.64 5.85 27.36
C GLY A 212 -24.11 5.74 25.94
N PHE A 213 -22.92 6.30 25.70
CA PHE A 213 -22.11 5.98 24.54
C PHE A 213 -21.38 4.65 24.80
N ASP A 214 -21.85 3.57 24.16
CA ASP A 214 -21.10 2.30 24.14
C ASP A 214 -20.29 2.18 22.83
N PRO A 215 -18.95 2.33 22.88
CA PRO A 215 -18.06 2.11 21.76
C PRO A 215 -17.92 0.62 21.37
N GLN A 216 -18.79 -0.27 21.83
CA GLN A 216 -19.01 -1.58 21.24
C GLN A 216 -20.11 -1.55 20.18
N TRP A 217 -21.18 -0.79 20.39
CA TRP A 217 -22.39 -0.82 19.56
C TRP A 217 -22.59 0.41 18.67
N PHE A 218 -21.77 1.44 18.81
CA PHE A 218 -21.88 2.64 17.99
C PHE A 218 -20.53 3.14 17.49
N CYS A 219 -20.40 3.38 16.18
CA CYS A 219 -19.18 3.94 15.59
C CYS A 219 -19.31 5.45 15.50
N SER A 220 -18.51 6.19 16.28
CA SER A 220 -18.45 7.65 16.24
C SER A 220 -17.93 8.20 14.91
N THR A 221 -17.02 7.49 14.22
CA THR A 221 -16.46 7.94 12.93
C THR A 221 -17.50 7.88 11.80
N CYS A 222 -18.25 6.79 11.73
CA CYS A 222 -19.25 6.59 10.66
C CYS A 222 -20.65 7.07 11.05
N LEU A 223 -20.88 7.35 12.35
CA LEU A 223 -22.17 7.66 12.93
C LEU A 223 -23.21 6.57 12.63
N VAL A 224 -22.81 5.31 12.86
CA VAL A 224 -23.67 4.13 12.61
C VAL A 224 -23.72 3.24 13.84
N ARG A 225 -24.90 2.70 14.12
CA ARG A 225 -25.06 1.59 15.06
C ARG A 225 -24.45 0.34 14.43
N ARG A 226 -23.51 -0.28 15.12
CA ARG A 226 -22.77 -1.44 14.67
C ARG A 226 -23.58 -2.70 14.91
N PRO A 227 -23.97 -3.45 13.87
CA PRO A 227 -24.50 -4.80 14.02
C PRO A 227 -23.48 -5.71 14.71
N ILE A 228 -23.97 -6.82 15.27
CA ILE A 228 -23.13 -7.85 15.89
C ILE A 228 -22.00 -8.26 14.94
N ARG A 229 -20.78 -8.37 15.48
CA ARG A 229 -19.53 -8.71 14.76
C ARG A 229 -19.10 -7.70 13.68
N SER A 230 -19.62 -6.47 13.67
CA SER A 230 -19.10 -5.41 12.80
C SER A 230 -17.98 -4.60 13.48
N LYS A 231 -17.03 -4.10 12.69
CA LYS A 231 -15.96 -3.20 13.16
C LYS A 231 -15.72 -2.07 12.17
N HIS A 232 -15.20 -0.96 12.65
CA HIS A 232 -14.71 0.13 11.80
C HIS A 232 -13.28 -0.16 11.36
N CYS A 233 -13.03 -0.12 10.05
CA CYS A 233 -11.68 -0.18 9.51
C CYS A 233 -11.20 1.25 9.27
N SER A 234 -10.19 1.69 10.03
CA SER A 234 -9.58 3.03 9.88
C SER A 234 -8.89 3.21 8.54
N VAL A 235 -8.34 2.14 7.96
CA VAL A 235 -7.66 2.17 6.65
C VAL A 235 -8.66 2.44 5.52
N CYS A 236 -9.79 1.73 5.51
CA CYS A 236 -10.83 1.90 4.50
C CYS A 236 -11.85 2.99 4.86
N ASN A 237 -11.71 3.59 6.06
CA ASN A 237 -12.59 4.58 6.68
C ASN A 237 -14.09 4.23 6.57
N ARG A 238 -14.45 2.99 6.91
CA ARG A 238 -15.83 2.48 6.81
C ARG A 238 -16.09 1.33 7.79
N CYS A 239 -17.35 1.18 8.21
CA CYS A 239 -17.79 0.04 9.01
C CYS A 239 -18.11 -1.16 8.12
N ILE A 240 -17.62 -2.34 8.49
CA ILE A 240 -17.78 -3.59 7.76
C ILE A 240 -18.55 -4.59 8.61
N ALA A 241 -19.57 -5.22 8.04
CA ALA A 241 -20.34 -6.29 8.66
C ALA A 241 -19.52 -7.60 8.71
N LYS A 242 -19.63 -8.35 9.82
CA LYS A 242 -18.83 -9.56 10.10
C LYS A 242 -17.35 -9.35 9.75
N PHE A 243 -16.79 -8.22 10.21
CA PHE A 243 -15.42 -7.83 9.88
C PHE A 243 -14.42 -8.87 10.38
N ASP A 244 -13.58 -9.35 9.47
CA ASP A 244 -12.48 -10.25 9.78
C ASP A 244 -11.19 -9.45 9.92
N HIS A 245 -10.67 -8.90 8.81
CA HIS A 245 -9.50 -8.03 8.81
C HIS A 245 -9.46 -7.10 7.59
N HIS A 246 -8.55 -6.13 7.60
CA HIS A 246 -8.13 -5.43 6.39
C HIS A 246 -6.91 -6.14 5.80
N CYS A 247 -6.99 -6.58 4.55
CA CYS A 247 -5.93 -7.35 3.90
C CYS A 247 -5.11 -6.47 2.95
N PRO A 248 -3.85 -6.12 3.25
CA PRO A 248 -3.01 -5.35 2.34
C PRO A 248 -2.71 -6.07 1.02
N TRP A 249 -2.63 -7.40 1.06
CA TRP A 249 -2.37 -8.25 -0.12
C TRP A 249 -3.53 -8.25 -1.13
N VAL A 250 -4.76 -8.00 -0.66
CA VAL A 250 -5.97 -7.90 -1.48
C VAL A 250 -6.36 -6.43 -1.71
N GLY A 251 -5.83 -5.50 -0.90
CA GLY A 251 -6.15 -4.08 -0.98
C GLY A 251 -7.60 -3.76 -0.58
N ASN A 252 -8.25 -4.64 0.20
CA ASN A 252 -9.64 -4.49 0.61
C ASN A 252 -9.88 -5.09 2.02
N CYS A 253 -10.98 -4.72 2.66
CA CYS A 253 -11.45 -5.42 3.85
C CYS A 253 -11.96 -6.81 3.48
N ILE A 254 -11.85 -7.75 4.41
CA ILE A 254 -12.48 -9.07 4.35
C ILE A 254 -13.61 -9.09 5.38
N GLY A 255 -14.82 -9.43 4.93
CA GLY A 255 -16.02 -9.38 5.74
C GLY A 255 -17.16 -10.24 5.19
N ALA A 256 -18.39 -9.91 5.58
CA ALA A 256 -19.58 -10.72 5.34
C ALA A 256 -19.75 -11.18 3.88
N HIS A 257 -19.50 -10.30 2.91
CA HIS A 257 -19.87 -10.55 1.51
C HIS A 257 -18.72 -11.11 0.64
N ASN A 258 -17.47 -10.99 1.08
CA ASN A 258 -16.31 -11.43 0.31
C ASN A 258 -15.43 -12.49 0.99
N LEU A 259 -15.71 -12.88 2.24
CA LEU A 259 -14.94 -13.92 2.95
C LEU A 259 -14.82 -15.23 2.15
N LYS A 260 -15.91 -15.69 1.51
CA LYS A 260 -15.87 -16.92 0.69
C LYS A 260 -14.90 -16.84 -0.48
N TYR A 261 -14.79 -15.68 -1.12
CA TYR A 261 -13.85 -15.45 -2.22
C TYR A 261 -12.42 -15.35 -1.70
N PHE A 262 -12.22 -14.75 -0.52
CA PHE A 262 -10.91 -14.73 0.12
C PHE A 262 -10.41 -16.14 0.46
N ILE A 263 -11.26 -17.01 1.03
CA ILE A 263 -10.91 -18.41 1.29
C ILE A 263 -10.63 -19.16 -0.01
N GLY A 264 -11.48 -19.01 -1.03
CA GLY A 264 -11.26 -19.60 -2.35
C GLY A 264 -9.93 -19.15 -2.98
N TYR A 265 -9.59 -17.87 -2.83
CA TYR A 265 -8.29 -17.32 -3.24
C TYR A 265 -7.12 -18.01 -2.53
N LEU A 266 -7.17 -18.19 -1.21
CA LEU A 266 -6.12 -18.87 -0.44
C LEU A 266 -5.94 -20.33 -0.86
N VAL A 267 -7.04 -21.07 -1.07
CA VAL A 267 -6.98 -22.47 -1.52
C VAL A 267 -6.34 -22.57 -2.90
N MET A 268 -6.76 -21.73 -3.85
CA MET A 268 -6.16 -21.73 -5.19
C MET A 268 -4.71 -21.24 -5.18
N LEU A 269 -4.35 -20.33 -4.26
CA LEU A 269 -2.97 -19.90 -4.04
C LEU A 269 -2.08 -21.07 -3.58
N CYS A 270 -2.55 -21.88 -2.61
CA CYS A 270 -1.85 -23.08 -2.20
C CYS A 270 -1.71 -24.08 -3.34
N ALA A 271 -2.76 -24.29 -4.14
CA ALA A 271 -2.71 -25.15 -5.32
C ALA A 271 -1.65 -24.68 -6.33
N MET A 272 -1.58 -23.37 -6.60
CA MET A 272 -0.56 -22.79 -7.47
C MET A 272 0.85 -23.06 -6.95
N CYS A 273 1.09 -22.93 -5.64
CA CYS A 273 2.39 -23.24 -5.04
C CYS A 273 2.77 -24.72 -5.23
N VAL A 274 1.81 -25.64 -5.07
CA VAL A 274 2.01 -27.07 -5.32
C VAL A 274 2.37 -27.34 -6.78
N PHE A 275 1.65 -26.73 -7.73
CA PHE A 275 1.98 -26.87 -9.15
C PHE A 275 3.39 -26.37 -9.46
N VAL A 276 3.74 -25.16 -9.02
CA VAL A 276 5.08 -24.58 -9.28
C VAL A 276 6.17 -25.45 -8.67
N LEU A 277 6.01 -25.91 -7.44
CA LEU A 277 6.96 -26.82 -6.79
C LEU A 277 7.12 -28.12 -7.58
N HIS A 278 6.01 -28.73 -7.98
CA HIS A 278 6.01 -29.94 -8.80
C HIS A 278 6.73 -29.73 -10.14
N GLY A 279 6.45 -28.62 -10.82
CA GLY A 279 7.13 -28.25 -12.06
C GLY A 279 8.62 -28.07 -11.88
N CYS A 280 9.06 -27.39 -10.82
CA CYS A 280 10.48 -27.25 -10.49
C CYS A 280 11.17 -28.60 -10.21
N ILE A 281 10.50 -29.51 -9.50
CA ILE A 281 11.04 -30.85 -9.24
C ILE A 281 11.23 -31.63 -10.55
N ILE A 282 10.23 -31.62 -11.44
CA ILE A 282 10.33 -32.30 -12.73
C ILE A 282 11.41 -31.67 -13.61
N PHE A 283 11.48 -30.34 -13.64
CA PHE A 283 12.51 -29.61 -14.37
C PHE A 283 13.90 -30.04 -13.90
N TRP A 284 14.14 -30.05 -12.59
CA TRP A 284 15.43 -30.44 -12.01
C TRP A 284 15.79 -31.89 -12.33
N ASP A 285 14.84 -32.82 -12.19
CA ASP A 285 15.06 -34.25 -12.46
C ASP A 285 15.42 -34.50 -13.94
N LYS A 286 14.68 -33.91 -14.87
CA LYS A 286 14.85 -34.15 -16.31
C LYS A 286 15.98 -33.34 -16.94
N HIS A 287 16.14 -32.08 -16.55
CA HIS A 287 17.12 -31.18 -17.15
C HIS A 287 18.51 -31.36 -16.56
N CYS A 288 18.61 -31.47 -15.23
CA CYS A 288 19.90 -31.62 -14.55
C CYS A 288 20.34 -33.09 -14.46
N GLY A 289 19.44 -34.05 -14.76
CA GLY A 289 19.74 -35.49 -14.67
C GLY A 289 19.98 -35.99 -13.24
N VAL A 290 19.65 -35.16 -12.25
CA VAL A 290 19.80 -35.45 -10.82
C VAL A 290 18.59 -36.23 -10.35
N THR A 291 18.67 -37.55 -10.50
CA THR A 291 17.66 -38.48 -9.96
C THR A 291 18.00 -38.79 -8.51
N TYR A 292 17.01 -38.74 -7.61
CA TYR A 292 17.17 -39.16 -6.21
C TYR A 292 17.80 -40.56 -6.08
N GLY A 293 17.51 -41.46 -7.03
CA GLY A 293 18.10 -42.79 -7.07
C GLY A 293 19.59 -42.84 -7.40
N LYS A 294 20.16 -41.80 -8.01
CA LYS A 294 21.60 -41.73 -8.38
C LYS A 294 22.46 -40.97 -7.37
N LEU A 295 21.92 -39.96 -6.71
CA LEU A 295 22.66 -39.08 -5.80
C LEU A 295 22.24 -39.24 -4.32
N GLY A 296 21.07 -39.83 -4.03
CA GLY A 296 20.58 -39.89 -2.65
C GLY A 296 20.23 -38.50 -2.10
N VAL A 297 19.74 -38.45 -0.85
CA VAL A 297 19.14 -37.23 -0.27
C VAL A 297 20.19 -36.16 0.12
N TRP A 298 21.48 -36.54 0.18
CA TRP A 298 22.53 -35.73 0.82
C TRP A 298 23.80 -35.52 -0.02
N SER A 299 23.77 -35.81 -1.33
CA SER A 299 24.93 -35.51 -2.21
C SER A 299 24.66 -34.39 -3.20
#